data_AF-A0A2S0XGR0-F1
#
_entry.id   AF-A0A2S0XGR0-F1
#
_cell.length_a   1.000
_cell.length_b   1.000
_cell.length_c   1.000
_cell.angle_alpha   90.00
_cell.angle_beta   90.00
_cell.angle_gamma   90.00
#
_symmetry.space_group_name_H-M   'P 1'
#
loop_
_entity.id
_entity.type
_entity.pdbx_description
1 polymer ?
#
loop_
_entity_poly.entity_id
_entity_poly.type
_entity_poly.pdbx_seq_one_letter_code
_entity_poly.pdbx_strand_id
1 'polypeptide(L)' 'MTDEQLREHFGLSEKALYRLRGLNNFPKKDGLIGKTDSRVVDLFFDQRVGIASPLRGGLRTATEEENWDDL' A
#
# COMPACT_ATOMS: atom_id res chain seq x y z
N MET A 1 6.99 5.58 -11.00
CA MET A 1 6.65 6.73 -10.15
C MET A 1 7.82 7.10 -9.28
N THR A 2 8.12 8.40 -9.19
CA THR A 2 9.07 8.91 -8.18
C THR A 2 8.39 8.97 -6.81
N ASP A 3 9.19 9.20 -5.77
CA ASP A 3 8.69 9.37 -4.39
C ASP A 3 7.73 10.58 -4.29
N GLU A 4 7.97 11.65 -5.06
CA GLU A 4 7.07 12.81 -5.17
C GLU A 4 5.74 12.44 -5.82
N GLN A 5 5.79 11.75 -6.97
CA GLN A 5 4.57 11.30 -7.66
C GLN A 5 3.74 10.34 -6.80
N LEU A 6 4.38 9.48 -6.00
CA LEU A 6 3.69 8.61 -5.05
C LEU A 6 2.98 9.40 -3.95
N ARG A 7 3.62 10.45 -3.45
CA ARG A 7 3.02 11.31 -2.43
C ARG A 7 1.84 12.09 -2.96
N GLU A 8 1.97 12.70 -4.13
CA GLU A 8 0.89 13.46 -4.76
C GLU A 8 -0.28 12.56 -5.15
N HIS A 9 0.00 11.41 -5.77
CA HIS A 9 -1.04 10.52 -6.28
C HIS A 9 -1.87 9.86 -5.17
N PHE A 10 -1.22 9.43 -4.08
CA PHE A 10 -1.89 8.76 -2.96
C PHE A 10 -2.17 9.69 -1.77
N GLY A 11 -1.89 11.00 -1.90
CA GLY A 11 -2.06 11.97 -0.80
C GLY A 11 -1.19 11.68 0.43
N LEU A 12 -0.01 11.09 0.24
CA LEU A 12 0.86 10.66 1.35
C LEU A 12 1.77 11.80 1.83
N SER A 13 1.89 11.92 3.15
CA SER A 13 2.98 12.71 3.74
C SER A 13 4.33 12.01 3.58
N GLU A 14 5.42 12.78 3.65
CA GLU A 14 6.78 12.23 3.59
C GLU A 14 7.05 11.16 4.66
N LYS A 15 6.54 11.41 5.88
CA LYS A 15 6.62 10.44 7.00
C LYS A 15 5.85 9.17 6.71
N ALA A 16 4.69 9.26 6.06
CA ALA A 16 3.90 8.09 5.67
C ALA A 16 4.65 7.26 4.62
N LEU A 17 5.26 7.91 3.62
CA LEU A 17 6.07 7.24 2.61
C LEU A 17 7.29 6.55 3.24
N TYR A 18 7.97 7.22 4.18
CA TYR A 18 9.10 6.62 4.91
C TYR A 18 8.69 5.35 5.68
N ARG A 19 7.55 5.39 6.38
CA ARG A 19 7.02 4.22 7.08
C ARG A 19 6.66 3.10 6.12
N LEU A 20 6.03 3.41 4.97
CA LEU A 20 5.71 2.44 3.92
C LEU A 20 6.96 1.76 3.37
N ARG A 21 8.03 2.53 3.09
CA ARG A 21 9.32 1.99 2.64
C ARG A 21 9.99 1.07 3.67
N GLY A 22 9.69 1.25 4.95
CA GLY A 22 10.13 0.37 6.02
C GLY A 22 9.35 -0.95 6.12
N LEU A 23 8.21 -1.08 5.43
CA LEU A 23 7.47 -2.34 5.38
C LEU A 23 8.11 -3.29 4.37
N ASN A 24 8.34 -4.55 4.80
CA ASN A 24 8.96 -5.59 3.95
C ASN A 24 8.18 -5.87 2.65
N ASN A 25 6.90 -5.53 2.60
CA ASN A 25 6.01 -5.79 1.45
C ASN A 25 5.84 -4.60 0.51
N PHE A 26 6.40 -3.44 0.83
CA PHE A 26 6.25 -2.27 -0.04
C PHE A 26 7.15 -2.39 -1.29
N PRO A 27 6.65 -2.01 -2.49
CA PRO A 27 7.44 -2.13 -3.72
C PRO A 27 8.75 -1.35 -3.63
N LYS A 28 9.86 -2.01 -3.96
CA LYS A 28 11.20 -1.41 -3.89
C LYS A 28 11.38 -0.34 -4.96
N LYS A 29 12.20 0.67 -4.65
CA LYS A 29 12.62 1.66 -5.63
C LYS A 29 13.71 1.04 -6.50
N ASP A 30 13.58 1.19 -7.81
CA ASP A 30 14.66 0.89 -8.72
C ASP A 30 15.79 1.92 -8.52
N GLY A 31 16.99 1.44 -8.19
CA GLY A 31 18.15 2.28 -7.91
C GLY A 31 18.80 2.91 -9.14
N LEU A 32 18.53 2.38 -10.34
CA LEU A 32 19.10 2.89 -11.61
C LEU A 32 18.27 4.05 -12.15
N ILE A 33 16.94 3.96 -12.06
CA ILE A 33 16.03 4.98 -12.60
C ILE A 33 15.34 5.83 -11.52
N GLY A 34 15.56 5.51 -10.23
CA GLY A 34 14.98 6.25 -9.11
C GLY A 34 13.45 6.19 -9.05
N LYS A 35 12.84 5.16 -9.64
CA LYS A 35 11.39 5.03 -9.79
C LYS A 35 10.91 3.69 -9.21
N THR A 36 9.68 3.68 -8.73
CA THR A 36 8.95 2.46 -8.36
C THR A 36 7.90 2.17 -9.43
N ASP A 37 7.69 0.90 -9.77
CA ASP A 37 6.66 0.50 -10.74
C ASP A 37 5.28 0.88 -10.21
N SER A 38 4.51 1.66 -11.00
CA SER A 38 3.18 2.13 -10.60
C SER A 38 2.21 0.98 -10.40
N ARG A 39 2.23 -0.02 -11.29
CA ARG A 39 1.28 -1.15 -11.25
C ARG A 39 1.43 -1.97 -9.99
N VAL A 40 2.66 -2.13 -9.53
CA VAL A 40 2.97 -2.88 -8.30
C VAL A 40 2.56 -2.09 -7.07
N VAL A 41 2.65 -0.76 -7.11
CA VAL A 41 2.18 0.11 -6.04
C VAL A 41 0.65 0.12 -5.97
N ASP A 42 -0.03 0.25 -7.11
CA ASP A 42 -1.49 0.18 -7.19
C ASP A 42 -1.99 -1.15 -6.60
N LEU A 43 -1.39 -2.27 -7.02
CA LEU A 43 -1.71 -3.59 -6.49
C LEU A 43 -1.46 -3.70 -4.98
N PHE A 44 -0.38 -3.10 -4.46
CA PHE A 44 -0.10 -3.08 -3.02
C PHE A 44 -1.19 -2.35 -2.24
N PHE A 45 -1.64 -1.20 -2.75
CA PHE A 45 -2.73 -0.46 -2.11
C PHE A 45 -4.06 -1.20 -2.23
N ASP A 46 -4.40 -1.73 -3.41
CA ASP A 46 -5.63 -2.53 -3.64
C ASP A 46 -5.71 -3.74 -2.71
N GLN A 47 -4.59 -4.45 -2.50
CA GLN A 47 -4.51 -5.55 -1.52
C GLN A 47 -4.73 -5.06 -0.09
N ARG A 48 -4.22 -3.88 0.25
CA ARG A 48 -4.31 -3.33 1.60
C ARG A 48 -5.71 -2.86 1.96
N VAL A 49 -6.49 -2.40 0.97
CA VAL A 49 -7.89 -1.98 1.14
C VAL A 49 -8.89 -3.10 0.82
N GLY A 50 -8.42 -4.32 0.57
CA GLY A 50 -9.29 -5.48 0.30
C GLY A 50 -10.03 -5.43 -1.04
N ILE A 51 -9.61 -4.56 -1.97
CA ILE A 51 -10.17 -4.44 -3.33
C ILE A 51 -9.62 -5.54 -4.26
N ALA A 52 -8.57 -6.26 -3.83
CA ALA A 52 -7.96 -7.31 -4.62
C ALA A 52 -8.96 -8.43 -5.00
N SER A 53 -9.31 -8.44 -6.29
CA SER A 53 -9.99 -9.50 -7.04
C SER A 53 -9.40 -10.90 -6.73
N PRO A 54 -10.18 -12.00 -6.73
CA PRO A 54 -9.90 -13.26 -6.04
C PRO A 54 -8.85 -14.17 -6.72
N LEU A 55 -7.76 -13.61 -7.24
CA LEU A 55 -6.65 -14.37 -7.77
C LEU A 55 -5.54 -14.49 -6.73
N ARG A 56 -5.62 -15.62 -6.01
CA ARG A 56 -4.68 -16.22 -5.06
C ARG A 56 -4.95 -15.90 -3.60
N GLY A 57 -5.51 -16.92 -2.94
CA GLY A 57 -5.79 -16.95 -1.52
C GLY A 57 -4.57 -16.63 -0.65
N GLY A 58 -4.87 -16.01 0.48
CA GLY A 58 -3.92 -15.87 1.58
C GLY A 58 -3.59 -14.44 1.97
N LEU A 59 -4.58 -13.58 2.22
CA LEU A 59 -4.42 -12.60 3.30
C LEU A 59 -5.80 -12.24 3.85
N ARG A 60 -6.07 -12.70 5.06
CA ARG A 60 -7.18 -12.22 5.89
C ARG A 60 -6.83 -10.78 6.26
N THR A 61 -7.28 -9.80 5.47
CA THR A 61 -7.34 -8.43 5.96
C THR A 61 -8.43 -8.41 7.02
N ALA A 62 -8.01 -8.28 8.26
CA ALA A 62 -8.87 -7.99 9.39
C ALA A 62 -9.63 -6.69 9.09
N THR A 63 -10.84 -6.84 8.56
CA THR A 63 -11.93 -5.93 8.91
C THR A 63 -12.40 -6.40 10.27
N GLU A 64 -11.63 -6.04 11.29
CA GLU A 64 -12.16 -5.96 12.65
C GLU A 64 -13.00 -4.68 12.64
N GLU A 65 -14.21 -4.84 12.11
CA GLU A 65 -15.33 -3.98 12.42
C GLU A 65 -15.50 -4.03 13.94
N GLU A 66 -14.82 -3.11 14.63
CA GLU A 66 -15.01 -2.80 16.04
C GLU A 66 -16.48 -2.43 16.25
N ASN A 67 -17.28 -3.47 16.47
CA ASN A 67 -18.64 -3.42 16.97
C ASN A 67 -18.58 -2.88 18.41
N TRP A 68 -18.66 -1.56 18.54
CA TRP A 68 -18.83 -0.85 19.81
C TRP A 68 -20.31 -0.82 20.28
N ASP A 69 -21.08 -1.84 19.92
CA ASP A 69 -22.45 -2.01 20.39
C ASP A 69 -22.58 -3.40 21.03
N ASP A 70 -22.33 -3.47 22.34
CA ASP A 70 -23.31 -4.04 23.27
C ASP A 70 -23.05 -3.54 24.71
N LEU A 71 -24.16 -3.29 25.37
CA LEU A 71 -24.41 -2.44 26.53
C LEU A 71 -24.09 -3.12 27.87
#